data_AF-A0A1M7PS71-F1
#
_entry.id   AF-A0A1M7PS71-F1
#
_cell.length_a   1.000
_cell.length_b   1.000
_cell.length_c   1.000
_cell.angle_alpha   90.00
_cell.angle_beta   90.00
_cell.angle_gamma   90.00
#
_symmetry.space_group_name_H-M   'P 1'
#
loop_
_entity.id
_entity.type
_entity.pdbx_description
1 polymer ?
#
loop_
_entity_poly.entity_id
_entity_poly.type
_entity_poly.pdbx_seq_one_letter_code
_entity_poly.pdbx_strand_id
1 'polypeptide(L)'
;MNIVLRLFLWLVLLSLLFVPLERWFGAAHAPRSRREQLQNLAYYVISSLVPIVLLSAPAALLAVAARHVVPDALVLAVQSLPLSVRLLLAFVVGETGFYWGHRLSHELPWLWRFHALHHSTEHMHFLANTRTHPVDMVLTRLFGLVPLYLLGLASPNVAGSGAPALLLVLGTLWGFFIHANLRWRLGPLEWLVVTPAFHHWHHSRNDHINRNYASTLPFLDRLFGTHYLPRHWPAEYGTDTPQAPTLSGQLLDPLLPAKKTAAS
;
A
#
# COMPACT_ATOMS: atom_id res chain seq x y z
N MET A 1 18.07 3.30 19.84
CA MET A 1 17.40 1.99 19.74
C MET A 1 17.83 1.31 18.44
N ASN A 2 18.36 0.08 18.48
CA ASN A 2 18.76 -0.61 17.24
C ASN A 2 17.53 -0.95 16.36
N ILE A 3 17.75 -1.19 15.06
CA ILE A 3 16.67 -1.43 14.11
C ILE A 3 15.84 -2.68 14.47
N VAL A 4 16.51 -3.73 14.95
CA VAL A 4 15.86 -5.00 15.34
C VAL A 4 14.85 -4.78 16.46
N LEU A 5 15.24 -4.10 17.54
CA LEU A 5 14.37 -3.81 18.67
C LEU A 5 13.19 -2.93 18.24
N ARG A 6 13.40 -1.96 17.36
CA ARG A 6 12.32 -1.12 16.82
C ARG A 6 11.30 -1.95 16.05
N LEU A 7 11.75 -2.83 15.14
CA LEU A 7 10.85 -3.71 14.38
C LEU A 7 10.11 -4.68 15.29
N PHE A 8 10.77 -5.21 16.32
CA PHE A 8 10.13 -6.09 17.28
C PHE A 8 9.04 -5.37 18.08
N LEU A 9 9.35 -4.21 18.68
CA LEU A 9 8.38 -3.43 19.44
C LEU A 9 7.20 -3.01 18.59
N TRP A 10 7.44 -2.61 17.33
CA TRP A 10 6.38 -2.25 16.41
C TRP A 10 5.46 -3.42 16.09
N LEU A 11 6.00 -4.62 15.85
CA LEU A 11 5.20 -5.82 15.63
C LEU A 11 4.37 -6.17 16.87
N VAL A 12 4.95 -6.05 18.06
CA VAL A 12 4.24 -6.27 19.33
C VAL A 12 3.08 -5.29 19.46
N LEU A 13 3.28 -3.99 19.22
CA LEU A 13 2.22 -2.99 19.29
C LEU A 13 1.10 -3.27 18.29
N LEU A 14 1.44 -3.56 17.02
CA LEU A 14 0.46 -3.95 16.01
C LEU A 14 -0.30 -5.22 16.40
N SER A 15 0.38 -6.21 16.97
CA SER A 15 -0.25 -7.47 17.38
C SER A 15 -1.17 -7.28 18.57
N LEU A 16 -0.76 -6.49 19.57
CA LEU A 16 -1.60 -6.15 20.73
C LEU A 16 -2.87 -5.39 20.32
N LEU A 17 -2.81 -4.62 19.24
CA LEU A 17 -3.97 -3.92 18.69
C LEU A 17 -4.84 -4.84 17.82
N PHE A 18 -4.28 -5.42 16.75
CA PHE A 18 -5.07 -6.08 15.72
C PHE A 18 -5.47 -7.51 16.08
N VAL A 19 -4.64 -8.28 16.80
CA VAL A 19 -4.99 -9.69 17.11
C VAL A 19 -6.28 -9.80 17.93
N PRO A 20 -6.49 -9.01 19.01
CA PRO A 20 -7.76 -9.02 19.73
C PRO A 20 -8.93 -8.56 18.86
N LEU A 21 -8.75 -7.49 18.07
CA LEU A 21 -9.79 -6.96 17.19
C LEU A 21 -10.22 -7.99 16.14
N GLU A 22 -9.27 -8.64 15.47
CA GLU A 22 -9.55 -9.68 14.48
C GLU A 22 -10.21 -10.91 15.11
N ARG A 23 -9.85 -11.25 16.36
CA ARG A 23 -10.45 -12.38 17.08
C ARG A 23 -11.90 -12.12 17.48
N TRP A 24 -12.25 -10.89 17.81
CA TRP A 24 -13.61 -10.53 18.27
C TRP A 24 -14.53 -10.07 17.14
N PHE A 25 -14.00 -9.42 16.11
CA PHE A 25 -14.79 -8.80 15.05
C PHE A 25 -14.53 -9.38 13.66
N GLY A 26 -13.59 -10.31 13.51
CA GLY A 26 -13.26 -10.94 12.25
C GLY A 26 -14.09 -12.15 11.90
N ALA A 27 -13.92 -12.64 10.67
CA ALA A 27 -14.41 -13.96 10.29
C ALA A 27 -13.52 -15.05 10.90
N ALA A 28 -14.12 -16.17 11.30
CA ALA A 28 -13.37 -17.36 11.67
C ALA A 28 -12.70 -17.94 10.42
N HIS A 29 -11.40 -18.23 10.52
CA HIS A 29 -10.63 -18.86 9.46
C HIS A 29 -9.86 -20.05 10.02
N ALA A 30 -9.47 -20.98 9.15
CA ALA A 30 -8.58 -22.06 9.54
C ALA A 30 -7.23 -21.51 10.07
N PRO A 31 -6.56 -22.21 11.01
CA PRO A 31 -5.25 -21.80 11.45
C PRO A 31 -4.26 -21.75 10.28
N ARG A 32 -3.59 -20.60 10.12
CA ARG A 32 -2.53 -20.42 9.12
C ARG A 32 -1.37 -21.38 9.38
N SER A 33 -0.82 -21.96 8.32
CA SER A 33 0.31 -22.89 8.44
C SER A 33 1.54 -22.19 9.05
N ARG A 34 2.42 -22.95 9.74
CA ARG A 34 3.69 -22.38 10.26
C ARG A 34 4.53 -21.75 9.14
N ARG A 35 4.52 -22.33 7.95
CA ARG A 35 5.22 -21.82 6.78
C ARG A 35 4.74 -20.42 6.41
N GLU A 36 3.42 -20.24 6.31
CA GLU A 36 2.80 -18.96 5.98
C GLU A 36 3.11 -17.90 7.04
N GLN A 37 3.02 -18.26 8.33
CA GLN A 37 3.37 -17.35 9.44
C GLN A 37 4.82 -16.88 9.36
N LEU A 38 5.76 -17.79 9.08
CA LEU A 38 7.18 -17.46 8.90
C LEU A 38 7.42 -16.57 7.68
N GLN A 39 6.72 -16.82 6.57
CA GLN A 39 6.79 -15.97 5.38
C GLN A 39 6.25 -14.56 5.66
N ASN A 40 5.11 -14.45 6.34
CA ASN A 40 4.53 -13.15 6.68
C ASN A 40 5.44 -12.36 7.64
N LEU A 41 6.11 -13.04 8.59
CA LEU A 41 7.13 -12.40 9.43
C LEU A 41 8.36 -11.96 8.62
N ALA A 42 8.81 -12.76 7.66
CA ALA A 42 9.92 -12.39 6.78
C ALA A 42 9.55 -11.16 5.94
N TYR A 43 8.34 -11.11 5.37
CA TYR A 43 7.84 -9.95 4.63
C TYR A 43 7.64 -8.72 5.50
N TYR A 44 7.21 -8.88 6.75
CA TYR A 44 7.19 -7.79 7.71
C TYR A 44 8.58 -7.15 7.86
N VAL A 45 9.64 -7.96 8.01
CA VAL A 45 11.02 -7.47 8.10
C VAL A 45 11.46 -6.84 6.78
N ILE A 46 11.31 -7.54 5.65
CA ILE A 46 11.70 -7.04 4.32
C ILE A 46 11.01 -5.70 4.05
N SER A 47 9.69 -5.63 4.19
CA SER A 47 8.92 -4.43 3.89
C SER A 47 9.17 -3.27 4.83
N SER A 48 9.67 -3.54 6.04
CA SER A 48 10.13 -2.50 6.95
C SER A 48 11.52 -1.96 6.60
N LEU A 49 12.34 -2.73 5.87
CA LEU A 49 13.69 -2.35 5.45
C LEU A 49 13.71 -1.70 4.06
N VAL A 50 12.81 -2.10 3.15
CA VAL A 50 12.74 -1.56 1.77
C VAL A 50 12.71 -0.03 1.73
N PRO A 51 11.92 0.69 2.55
CA PRO A 51 11.93 2.15 2.51
C PRO A 51 13.29 2.76 2.85
N ILE A 52 14.03 2.13 3.77
CA ILE A 52 15.35 2.59 4.21
C ILE A 52 16.39 2.30 3.13
N VAL A 53 16.39 1.09 2.57
CA VAL A 53 17.45 0.59 1.68
C VAL A 53 17.22 0.99 0.22
N LEU A 54 15.99 0.88 -0.27
CA LEU A 54 15.69 0.99 -1.70
C LEU A 54 14.95 2.28 -2.07
N LEU A 55 14.14 2.85 -1.17
CA LEU A 55 13.38 4.07 -1.47
C LEU A 55 14.14 5.36 -1.15
N SER A 56 15.01 5.36 -0.14
CA SER A 56 15.73 6.57 0.32
C SER A 56 16.52 7.25 -0.80
N ALA A 57 17.27 6.49 -1.61
CA ALA A 57 18.08 7.05 -2.69
C ALA A 57 17.22 7.62 -3.84
N PRO A 58 16.23 6.89 -4.41
CA PRO A 58 15.29 7.46 -5.37
C PRO A 58 14.54 8.70 -4.86
N ALA A 59 14.09 8.69 -3.60
CA ALA A 59 13.41 9.83 -2.99
C ALA A 59 14.36 11.04 -2.83
N ALA A 60 15.61 10.82 -2.47
CA ALA A 60 16.62 11.87 -2.40
C ALA A 60 16.96 12.43 -3.79
N LEU A 61 17.12 11.56 -4.80
CA LEU A 61 17.33 11.97 -6.19
C LEU A 61 16.15 12.78 -6.72
N LEU A 62 14.92 12.33 -6.45
CA LEU A 62 13.71 13.07 -6.80
C LEU A 62 13.68 14.44 -6.12
N ALA A 63 14.04 14.52 -4.84
CA ALA A 63 14.11 15.78 -4.12
C ALA A 63 15.17 16.74 -4.70
N VAL A 64 16.33 16.22 -5.10
CA VAL A 64 17.38 17.02 -5.76
C VAL A 64 16.93 17.46 -7.16
N ALA A 65 16.39 16.55 -7.97
CA ALA A 65 15.88 16.86 -9.31
C ALA A 65 14.78 17.93 -9.26
N ALA A 66 13.84 17.81 -8.32
CA ALA A 66 12.77 18.77 -8.12
C ALA A 66 13.28 20.19 -7.89
N ARG A 67 14.40 20.37 -7.15
CA ARG A 67 15.02 21.70 -6.95
C ARG A 67 15.51 22.35 -8.25
N HIS A 68 15.81 21.55 -9.28
CA HIS A 68 16.30 22.05 -10.56
C HIS A 68 15.21 22.25 -11.60
N VAL A 69 14.07 21.57 -11.47
CA VAL A 69 12.99 21.59 -12.47
C VAL A 69 11.74 22.34 -12.01
N VAL A 70 11.51 22.44 -10.70
CA VAL A 70 10.33 23.12 -10.15
C VAL A 70 10.64 24.60 -9.96
N PRO A 71 9.88 25.53 -10.58
CA PRO A 71 10.14 26.96 -10.44
C PRO A 71 10.03 27.44 -9.00
N ASP A 72 10.98 28.27 -8.56
CA ASP A 72 10.96 28.87 -7.21
C ASP A 72 9.64 29.61 -6.94
N ALA A 73 9.06 30.26 -7.96
CA ALA A 73 7.77 30.93 -7.85
C ALA A 73 6.64 29.98 -7.42
N LEU A 74 6.62 28.74 -7.93
CA LEU A 74 5.63 27.73 -7.54
C LEU A 74 5.87 27.29 -6.10
N VAL A 75 7.13 27.02 -5.74
CA VAL A 75 7.51 26.62 -4.38
C VAL A 75 7.11 27.70 -3.37
N LEU A 76 7.38 28.97 -3.65
CA LEU A 76 7.00 30.11 -2.81
C LEU A 76 5.48 30.29 -2.73
N ALA A 77 4.77 30.12 -3.85
CA ALA A 77 3.30 30.19 -3.87
C ALA A 77 2.67 29.07 -3.02
N VAL A 78 3.21 27.85 -3.06
CA VAL A 78 2.74 26.77 -2.18
C VAL A 78 3.08 27.09 -0.72
N GLN A 79 4.26 27.63 -0.44
CA GLN A 79 4.70 27.99 0.92
C GLN A 79 3.86 29.09 1.56
N SER A 80 3.29 30.01 0.77
CA SER A 80 2.43 31.08 1.29
C SER A 80 1.06 30.57 1.75
N LEU A 81 0.69 29.34 1.39
CA LEU A 81 -0.55 28.71 1.86
C LEU A 81 -0.47 28.34 3.35
N PRO A 82 -1.59 28.41 4.09
CA PRO A 82 -1.66 27.91 5.45
C PRO A 82 -1.17 26.45 5.55
N LEU A 83 -0.52 26.10 6.67
CA LEU A 83 0.01 24.74 6.86
C LEU A 83 -1.06 23.66 6.68
N SER A 84 -2.28 23.87 7.19
CA SER A 84 -3.40 22.94 7.03
C SER A 84 -3.76 22.71 5.57
N VAL A 85 -3.78 23.77 4.76
CA VAL A 85 -4.07 23.69 3.32
C VAL A 85 -2.96 22.93 2.60
N ARG A 86 -1.69 23.21 2.92
CA ARG A 86 -0.55 22.46 2.35
C ARG A 86 -0.61 20.98 2.67
N LEU A 87 -0.90 20.62 3.92
CA LEU A 87 -1.01 19.22 4.34
C LEU A 87 -2.20 18.52 3.67
N LEU A 88 -3.35 19.19 3.55
CA LEU A 88 -4.51 18.66 2.84
C LEU A 88 -4.20 18.45 1.35
N LEU A 89 -3.58 19.43 0.70
CA LEU A 89 -3.16 19.31 -0.70
C LEU A 89 -2.16 18.17 -0.89
N ALA A 90 -1.14 18.09 -0.03
CA ALA A 90 -0.18 16.99 -0.06
C ALA A 90 -0.86 15.62 0.15
N PHE A 91 -1.83 15.54 1.05
CA PHE A 91 -2.60 14.32 1.25
C PHE A 91 -3.42 13.92 0.03
N VAL A 92 -4.20 14.83 -0.54
CA VAL A 92 -5.03 14.54 -1.73
C VAL A 92 -4.17 14.21 -2.96
N VAL A 93 -3.09 14.96 -3.20
CA VAL A 93 -2.17 14.72 -4.31
C VAL A 93 -1.44 13.39 -4.15
N GLY A 94 -0.94 13.11 -2.94
CA GLY A 94 -0.24 11.86 -2.63
C GLY A 94 -1.15 10.64 -2.82
N GLU A 95 -2.36 10.68 -2.26
CA GLU A 95 -3.36 9.61 -2.42
C GLU A 95 -3.78 9.43 -3.88
N THR A 96 -3.88 10.51 -4.66
CA THR A 96 -4.16 10.42 -6.11
C THR A 96 -3.02 9.70 -6.84
N GLY A 97 -1.76 9.99 -6.48
CA GLY A 97 -0.60 9.28 -7.01
C GLY A 97 -0.60 7.80 -6.62
N PHE A 98 -0.78 7.49 -5.33
CA PHE A 98 -0.88 6.10 -4.85
C PHE A 98 -1.98 5.32 -5.55
N TYR A 99 -3.16 5.92 -5.72
CA TYR A 99 -4.27 5.32 -6.46
C TYR A 99 -3.87 4.91 -7.87
N TRP A 100 -3.19 5.79 -8.63
CA TRP A 100 -2.78 5.47 -9.99
C TRP A 100 -1.65 4.44 -10.05
N GLY A 101 -0.68 4.52 -9.13
CA GLY A 101 0.35 3.49 -9.02
C GLY A 101 -0.26 2.11 -8.77
N HIS A 102 -1.22 2.05 -7.84
CA HIS A 102 -1.92 0.82 -7.49
C HIS A 102 -2.80 0.31 -8.63
N ARG A 103 -3.58 1.18 -9.27
CA ARG A 103 -4.38 0.82 -10.45
C ARG A 103 -3.51 0.29 -11.57
N LEU A 104 -2.40 0.96 -11.90
CA LEU A 104 -1.48 0.48 -12.93
C LEU A 104 -0.85 -0.86 -12.55
N SER A 105 -0.60 -1.11 -11.26
CA SER A 105 -0.16 -2.42 -10.78
C SER A 105 -1.15 -3.56 -11.05
N HIS A 106 -2.44 -3.26 -11.18
CA HIS A 106 -3.45 -4.22 -11.62
C HIS A 106 -3.61 -4.31 -13.13
N GLU A 107 -3.57 -3.16 -13.82
CA GLU A 107 -3.92 -3.09 -15.24
C GLU A 107 -2.73 -3.43 -16.17
N LEU A 108 -1.50 -3.25 -15.71
CA LEU A 108 -0.31 -3.56 -16.51
C LEU A 108 0.26 -4.93 -16.14
N PRO A 109 0.30 -5.91 -17.07
CA PRO A 109 0.76 -7.26 -16.78
C PRO A 109 2.16 -7.31 -16.16
N TRP A 110 3.06 -6.43 -16.58
CA TRP A 110 4.42 -6.38 -16.02
C TRP A 110 4.44 -5.97 -14.53
N LEU A 111 3.65 -4.97 -14.14
CA LEU A 111 3.56 -4.54 -12.75
C LEU A 111 2.82 -5.58 -11.90
N TRP A 112 1.76 -6.18 -12.46
CA TRP A 112 0.99 -7.22 -11.79
C TRP A 112 1.84 -8.39 -11.32
N ARG A 113 2.91 -8.75 -12.05
CA ARG A 113 3.83 -9.82 -11.61
C ARG A 113 4.41 -9.59 -10.22
N PHE A 114 4.65 -8.34 -9.86
CA PHE A 114 5.14 -7.96 -8.53
C PHE A 114 3.99 -7.79 -7.54
N HIS A 115 2.89 -7.21 -8.00
CA HIS A 115 1.73 -6.90 -7.16
C HIS A 115 0.90 -8.15 -6.79
N ALA A 116 0.88 -9.19 -7.61
CA ALA A 116 0.15 -10.43 -7.36
C ALA A 116 0.55 -11.13 -6.05
N LEU A 117 1.79 -10.94 -5.59
CA LEU A 117 2.25 -11.43 -4.28
C LEU A 117 1.42 -10.82 -3.13
N HIS A 118 1.04 -9.55 -3.26
CA HIS A 118 0.16 -8.85 -2.32
C HIS A 118 -1.22 -9.51 -2.26
N HIS A 119 -1.79 -9.79 -3.43
CA HIS A 119 -3.07 -10.48 -3.59
C HIS A 119 -2.98 -11.98 -3.32
N SER A 120 -1.83 -12.55 -2.96
CA SER A 120 -1.71 -14.00 -2.77
C SER A 120 -2.25 -14.50 -1.43
N THR A 121 -2.78 -13.60 -0.60
CA THR A 121 -3.29 -13.94 0.72
C THR A 121 -4.71 -14.47 0.61
N GLU A 122 -4.92 -15.75 0.94
CA GLU A 122 -6.25 -16.36 0.96
C GLU A 122 -7.03 -16.04 2.27
N HIS A 123 -6.32 -15.55 3.29
CA HIS A 123 -6.89 -15.21 4.60
C HIS A 123 -6.51 -13.78 4.98
N MET A 124 -7.44 -12.84 4.83
CA MET A 124 -7.20 -11.45 5.24
C MET A 124 -6.81 -11.38 6.72
N HIS A 125 -5.81 -10.54 7.01
CA HIS A 125 -5.35 -10.19 8.35
C HIS A 125 -4.43 -8.96 8.24
N PHE A 126 -4.21 -8.23 9.33
CA PHE A 126 -3.50 -6.94 9.31
C PHE A 126 -2.10 -7.06 8.68
N LEU A 127 -1.39 -8.15 8.96
CA LEU A 127 -0.04 -8.39 8.44
C LEU A 127 0.01 -8.66 6.92
N ALA A 128 -1.13 -8.91 6.26
CA ALA A 128 -1.22 -9.07 4.80
C ALA A 128 -0.74 -7.80 4.08
N ASN A 129 -0.94 -6.63 4.70
CA ASN A 129 -0.39 -5.34 4.26
C ASN A 129 1.12 -5.38 3.97
N THR A 130 1.89 -6.23 4.67
CA THR A 130 3.36 -6.27 4.53
C THR A 130 3.84 -7.27 3.48
N ARG A 131 2.96 -8.14 2.98
CA ARG A 131 3.27 -9.17 1.99
C ARG A 131 3.38 -8.55 0.60
N THR A 132 4.35 -7.67 0.41
CA THR A 132 4.49 -6.84 -0.79
C THR A 132 5.88 -7.03 -1.38
N HIS A 133 5.96 -7.14 -2.71
CA HIS A 133 7.24 -7.24 -3.39
C HIS A 133 8.01 -5.90 -3.27
N PRO A 134 9.34 -5.89 -3.03
CA PRO A 134 10.12 -4.65 -2.93
C PRO A 134 9.97 -3.69 -4.12
N VAL A 135 9.93 -4.22 -5.34
CA VAL A 135 9.73 -3.43 -6.56
C VAL A 135 8.35 -2.76 -6.58
N ASP A 136 7.28 -3.51 -6.27
CA ASP A 136 5.91 -2.96 -6.22
C ASP A 136 5.81 -1.84 -5.18
N MET A 137 6.39 -2.05 -4.00
CA MET A 137 6.41 -1.04 -2.94
C MET A 137 7.16 0.23 -3.33
N VAL A 138 8.33 0.10 -3.97
CA VAL A 138 9.09 1.28 -4.41
C VAL A 138 8.33 2.03 -5.50
N LEU A 139 7.82 1.31 -6.51
CA LEU A 139 7.08 1.92 -7.62
C LEU A 139 5.82 2.62 -7.14
N THR A 140 4.94 1.93 -6.42
CA THR A 140 3.69 2.50 -5.90
C THR A 140 3.98 3.69 -4.97
N ARG A 141 5.05 3.64 -4.16
CA ARG A 141 5.44 4.79 -3.33
C ARG A 141 5.93 5.98 -4.16
N LEU A 142 6.71 5.74 -5.22
CA LEU A 142 7.16 6.81 -6.12
C LEU A 142 5.98 7.46 -6.84
N PHE A 143 4.94 6.71 -7.22
CA PHE A 143 3.72 7.30 -7.80
C PHE A 143 3.05 8.32 -6.87
N GLY A 144 3.03 8.10 -5.56
CA GLY A 144 2.55 9.11 -4.61
C GLY A 144 3.55 10.23 -4.34
N LEU A 145 4.85 9.95 -4.32
CA LEU A 145 5.88 10.94 -3.99
C LEU A 145 6.20 11.92 -5.13
N VAL A 146 6.32 11.44 -6.36
CA VAL A 146 6.66 12.27 -7.54
C VAL A 146 5.78 13.51 -7.68
N PRO A 147 4.43 13.41 -7.69
CA PRO A 147 3.59 14.59 -7.84
C PRO A 147 3.73 15.58 -6.67
N LEU A 148 4.04 15.11 -5.45
CA LEU A 148 4.28 16.00 -4.31
C LEU A 148 5.52 16.87 -4.52
N TYR A 149 6.61 16.28 -5.02
CA TYR A 149 7.83 17.02 -5.31
C TYR A 149 7.65 17.96 -6.50
N LEU A 150 7.03 17.49 -7.59
CA LEU A 150 6.83 18.30 -8.80
C LEU A 150 5.89 19.49 -8.59
N LEU A 151 4.92 19.38 -7.67
CA LEU A 151 4.01 20.46 -7.32
C LEU A 151 4.53 21.36 -6.19
N GLY A 152 5.78 21.18 -5.73
CA GLY A 152 6.36 21.97 -4.64
C GLY A 152 5.74 21.73 -3.26
N LEU A 153 4.90 20.69 -3.11
CA LEU A 153 4.27 20.28 -1.85
C LEU A 153 5.24 19.51 -0.94
N ALA A 154 6.32 18.97 -1.52
CA ALA A 154 7.45 18.40 -0.82
C ALA A 154 8.74 19.12 -1.22
N SER A 155 9.49 19.62 -0.25
CA SER A 155 10.83 20.19 -0.48
C SER A 155 11.71 20.04 0.76
N PRO A 156 13.00 19.70 0.60
CA PRO A 156 13.90 19.55 1.75
C PRO A 156 14.24 20.88 2.44
N ASN A 157 13.99 22.02 1.77
CA ASN A 157 14.38 23.35 2.26
C ASN A 157 13.24 24.08 3.00
N VAL A 158 12.15 23.38 3.34
CA VAL A 158 10.87 24.01 3.71
C VAL A 158 10.34 23.45 5.03
N ALA A 159 9.77 24.34 5.85
CA ALA A 159 8.84 23.96 6.92
C ALA A 159 7.61 23.28 6.29
N GLY A 160 7.66 21.94 6.20
CA GLY A 160 6.80 21.13 5.33
C GLY A 160 7.49 19.87 4.78
N SER A 161 8.81 19.73 4.96
CA SER A 161 9.62 18.54 4.66
C SER A 161 9.11 17.23 5.30
N GLY A 162 8.25 17.32 6.31
CA GLY A 162 7.60 16.18 6.94
C GLY A 162 6.43 15.58 6.15
N ALA A 163 5.85 16.27 5.16
CA ALA A 163 4.63 15.79 4.48
C ALA A 163 4.81 14.41 3.80
N PRO A 164 5.87 14.15 3.00
CA PRO A 164 6.12 12.81 2.48
C PRO A 164 6.23 11.73 3.56
N ALA A 165 6.95 12.01 4.64
CA ALA A 165 7.13 11.07 5.74
C ALA A 165 5.81 10.80 6.47
N LEU A 166 5.04 11.85 6.73
CA LEU A 166 3.71 11.76 7.35
C LEU A 166 2.77 10.92 6.50
N LEU A 167 2.72 11.15 5.17
CA LEU A 167 1.90 10.37 4.26
C LEU A 167 2.27 8.90 4.26
N LEU A 168 3.56 8.57 4.19
CA LEU A 168 4.03 7.18 4.23
C LEU A 168 3.70 6.51 5.56
N VAL A 169 3.84 7.21 6.70
CA VAL A 169 3.51 6.67 8.02
C VAL A 169 2.00 6.46 8.18
N LEU A 170 1.19 7.48 7.85
CA LEU A 170 -0.27 7.39 7.90
C LEU A 170 -0.80 6.30 6.97
N GLY A 171 -0.32 6.27 5.72
CA GLY A 171 -0.67 5.24 4.75
C GLY A 171 -0.26 3.84 5.19
N THR A 172 0.89 3.68 5.86
CA THR A 172 1.31 2.38 6.41
C THR A 172 0.39 1.93 7.54
N LEU A 173 0.05 2.82 8.47
CA LEU A 173 -0.87 2.53 9.58
C LEU A 173 -2.27 2.20 9.08
N TRP A 174 -2.76 3.00 8.13
CA TRP A 174 -4.05 2.78 7.49
C TRP A 174 -4.07 1.48 6.69
N GLY A 175 -2.96 1.14 6.01
CA GLY A 175 -2.74 -0.13 5.35
C GLY A 175 -2.94 -1.33 6.28
N PHE A 176 -2.35 -1.32 7.47
CA PHE A 176 -2.61 -2.39 8.46
C PHE A 176 -4.09 -2.50 8.83
N PHE A 177 -4.78 -1.36 8.98
CA PHE A 177 -6.20 -1.33 9.31
C PHE A 177 -7.09 -1.89 8.19
N ILE A 178 -6.92 -1.44 6.95
CA ILE A 178 -7.78 -1.85 5.84
C ILE A 178 -7.59 -3.33 5.44
N HIS A 179 -6.44 -3.92 5.76
CA HIS A 179 -6.20 -5.36 5.55
C HIS A 179 -6.62 -6.23 6.74
N ALA A 180 -6.90 -5.62 7.90
CA ALA A 180 -7.24 -6.37 9.09
C ALA A 180 -8.53 -7.18 8.88
N ASN A 181 -8.58 -8.38 9.43
CA ASN A 181 -9.77 -9.24 9.41
C ASN A 181 -10.85 -8.65 10.32
N LEU A 182 -11.47 -7.54 9.92
CA LEU A 182 -12.51 -6.86 10.67
C LEU A 182 -13.75 -6.80 9.81
N ARG A 183 -14.84 -7.44 10.25
CA ARG A 183 -16.12 -7.40 9.55
C ARG A 183 -16.90 -6.11 9.82
N TRP A 184 -16.22 -4.98 9.80
CA TRP A 184 -16.79 -3.67 10.07
C TRP A 184 -17.35 -3.02 8.81
N ARG A 185 -18.53 -2.43 8.96
CA ARG A 185 -19.16 -1.52 7.99
C ARG A 185 -19.38 -0.20 8.69
N LEU A 186 -18.78 0.87 8.18
CA LEU A 186 -18.76 2.17 8.86
C LEU A 186 -19.84 3.14 8.34
N GLY A 187 -20.77 2.64 7.53
CA GLY A 187 -21.91 3.41 7.03
C GLY A 187 -21.45 4.65 6.26
N PRO A 188 -21.91 5.87 6.62
CA PRO A 188 -21.53 7.09 5.90
C PRO A 188 -20.02 7.35 5.81
N LEU A 189 -19.21 6.86 6.76
CA LEU A 189 -17.76 7.04 6.72
C LEU A 189 -17.10 6.33 5.53
N GLU A 190 -17.74 5.30 4.95
CA GLU A 190 -17.28 4.59 3.74
C GLU A 190 -17.27 5.48 2.48
N TRP A 191 -17.88 6.67 2.57
CA TRP A 191 -17.76 7.71 1.54
C TRP A 191 -16.47 8.50 1.63
N LEU A 192 -15.93 8.65 2.84
CA LEU A 192 -14.80 9.52 3.13
C LEU A 192 -13.48 8.76 3.23
N VAL A 193 -13.51 7.57 3.82
CA VAL A 193 -12.31 6.76 4.07
C VAL A 193 -12.49 5.31 3.66
N VAL A 194 -11.41 4.72 3.18
CA VAL A 194 -11.34 3.29 2.84
C VAL A 194 -11.45 2.47 4.12
N THR A 195 -12.28 1.43 4.09
CA THR A 195 -12.55 0.54 5.22
C THR A 195 -12.06 -0.88 4.93
N PRO A 196 -11.98 -1.76 5.94
CA PRO A 196 -11.68 -3.17 5.72
C PRO A 196 -12.62 -3.80 4.69
N ALA A 197 -13.91 -3.50 4.76
CA ALA A 197 -14.88 -4.00 3.79
C ALA A 197 -14.57 -3.60 2.34
N PHE A 198 -14.13 -2.36 2.11
CA PHE A 198 -13.73 -1.88 0.78
C PHE A 198 -12.50 -2.60 0.26
N HIS A 199 -11.48 -2.73 1.11
CA HIS A 199 -10.21 -3.33 0.70
C HIS A 199 -10.26 -4.86 0.63
N HIS A 200 -11.15 -5.51 1.38
CA HIS A 200 -11.43 -6.93 1.21
C HIS A 200 -12.02 -7.22 -0.18
N TRP A 201 -12.91 -6.37 -0.69
CA TRP A 201 -13.42 -6.47 -2.07
C TRP A 201 -12.34 -6.23 -3.11
N HIS A 202 -11.33 -5.42 -2.81
CA HIS A 202 -10.16 -5.30 -3.67
C HIS A 202 -9.35 -6.61 -3.75
N HIS A 203 -9.24 -7.33 -2.63
CA HIS A 203 -8.55 -8.63 -2.51
C HIS A 203 -9.38 -9.85 -2.96
N SER A 204 -10.58 -9.65 -3.52
CA SER A 204 -11.42 -10.75 -4.01
C SER A 204 -10.74 -11.51 -5.14
N ARG A 205 -10.80 -12.85 -5.10
CA ARG A 205 -10.12 -13.69 -6.09
C ARG A 205 -10.76 -13.67 -7.47
N ASN A 206 -12.08 -13.90 -7.53
CA ASN A 206 -12.80 -14.18 -8.79
C ASN A 206 -13.95 -13.20 -9.07
N ASP A 207 -14.46 -12.52 -8.04
CA ASP A 207 -15.67 -11.72 -8.13
C ASP A 207 -15.34 -10.24 -8.09
N HIS A 208 -15.63 -9.50 -9.16
CA HIS A 208 -15.35 -8.06 -9.26
C HIS A 208 -13.89 -7.68 -8.98
N ILE A 209 -12.95 -8.42 -9.60
CA ILE A 209 -11.53 -8.07 -9.64
C ILE A 209 -11.29 -6.69 -10.27
N ASN A 210 -10.11 -6.11 -10.02
CA ASN A 210 -9.72 -4.81 -10.57
C ASN A 210 -10.71 -3.69 -10.19
N ARG A 211 -10.99 -3.61 -8.89
CA ARG A 211 -11.82 -2.59 -8.25
C ARG A 211 -11.09 -2.07 -7.01
N ASN A 212 -11.54 -0.92 -6.51
CA ASN A 212 -11.17 -0.42 -5.18
C ASN A 212 -9.66 -0.20 -4.96
N TYR A 213 -9.00 0.60 -5.80
CA TYR A 213 -7.56 0.82 -5.73
C TYR A 213 -7.12 1.87 -4.70
N ALA A 214 -8.02 2.70 -4.18
CA ALA A 214 -7.64 3.71 -3.20
C ALA A 214 -7.19 3.06 -1.89
N SER A 215 -6.11 3.59 -1.31
CA SER A 215 -5.61 3.21 0.01
C SER A 215 -6.36 3.91 1.15
N THR A 216 -6.70 5.19 0.98
CA THR A 216 -7.38 5.96 2.03
C THR A 216 -8.62 6.68 1.53
N LEU A 217 -8.63 7.16 0.30
CA LEU A 217 -9.67 8.04 -0.24
C LEU A 217 -10.55 7.34 -1.29
N PRO A 218 -11.67 6.69 -0.90
CA PRO A 218 -12.49 5.88 -1.81
C PRO A 218 -13.25 6.74 -2.84
N PHE A 219 -13.23 8.08 -2.69
CA PHE A 219 -13.75 8.97 -3.71
C PHE A 219 -12.96 8.86 -5.02
N LEU A 220 -11.66 8.51 -4.99
CA LEU A 220 -10.85 8.33 -6.20
C LEU A 220 -11.42 7.19 -7.05
N ASP A 221 -11.80 6.08 -6.43
CA ASP A 221 -12.48 4.99 -7.13
C ASP A 221 -13.86 5.38 -7.66
N ARG A 222 -14.58 6.27 -6.98
CA ARG A 222 -15.86 6.80 -7.50
C ARG A 222 -15.63 7.71 -8.70
N LEU A 223 -14.62 8.58 -8.63
CA LEU A 223 -14.24 9.51 -9.68
C LEU A 223 -13.78 8.77 -10.94
N PHE A 224 -13.04 7.68 -10.78
CA PHE A 224 -12.44 6.92 -11.87
C PHE A 224 -13.19 5.63 -12.25
N GLY A 225 -14.39 5.41 -11.67
CA GLY A 225 -15.32 4.35 -12.09
C GLY A 225 -14.97 2.93 -11.63
N THR A 226 -14.23 2.79 -10.52
CA THR A 226 -13.67 1.52 -10.03
C THR A 226 -14.19 1.14 -8.64
N HIS A 227 -15.08 1.94 -8.04
CA HIS A 227 -15.66 1.69 -6.73
C HIS A 227 -16.68 0.53 -6.75
N TYR A 228 -16.51 -0.44 -5.86
CA TYR A 228 -17.41 -1.56 -5.66
C TYR A 228 -17.52 -1.91 -4.15
N LEU A 229 -18.70 -1.73 -3.55
CA LEU A 229 -18.88 -2.01 -2.12
C LEU A 229 -20.30 -2.54 -1.82
N PRO A 230 -20.61 -3.78 -2.20
CA PRO A 230 -21.89 -4.39 -1.82
C PRO A 230 -21.94 -4.70 -0.31
N ARG A 231 -23.15 -4.96 0.19
CA ARG A 231 -23.41 -5.24 1.61
C ARG A 231 -22.81 -6.57 2.10
N HIS A 232 -22.72 -7.56 1.22
CA HIS A 232 -22.09 -8.84 1.53
C HIS A 232 -20.56 -8.76 1.38
N TRP A 233 -19.87 -9.79 1.88
CA TRP A 233 -18.42 -9.91 1.84
C TRP A 233 -17.99 -10.80 0.67
N PRO A 234 -16.75 -10.65 0.15
CA PRO A 234 -16.20 -11.58 -0.82
C PRO A 234 -16.26 -13.02 -0.32
N ALA A 235 -16.59 -13.95 -1.21
CA ALA A 235 -16.60 -15.39 -0.88
C ALA A 235 -15.18 -15.92 -0.66
N GLU A 236 -14.22 -15.46 -1.49
CA GLU A 236 -12.84 -15.91 -1.50
C GLU A 236 -11.87 -14.75 -1.74
N TYR A 237 -10.71 -14.84 -1.10
CA TYR A 237 -9.57 -13.95 -1.32
C TYR A 237 -8.45 -14.71 -2.02
N GLY A 238 -7.53 -13.97 -2.62
CA GLY A 238 -6.37 -14.56 -3.28
C GLY A 238 -6.24 -14.13 -4.74
N THR A 239 -5.40 -14.84 -5.47
CA THR A 239 -5.21 -14.66 -6.90
C THR A 239 -4.91 -16.00 -7.57
N ASP A 240 -5.32 -16.14 -8.83
CA ASP A 240 -4.95 -17.29 -9.67
C ASP A 240 -3.51 -17.20 -10.19
N THR A 241 -2.83 -16.08 -9.96
CA THR A 241 -1.42 -15.91 -10.34
C THR A 241 -0.55 -16.82 -9.47
N PRO A 242 0.11 -17.85 -10.04
CA PRO A 242 0.88 -18.79 -9.25
C PRO A 242 2.00 -18.10 -8.48
N GLN A 243 2.07 -18.37 -7.18
CA GLN A 243 3.17 -17.90 -6.34
C GLN A 243 4.16 -19.02 -6.09
N ALA A 244 5.45 -18.69 -6.14
CA ALA A 244 6.47 -19.62 -5.72
C ALA A 244 6.24 -20.01 -4.25
N PRO A 245 6.53 -21.26 -3.87
CA PRO A 245 6.29 -21.71 -2.51
C PRO A 245 7.39 -21.18 -1.55
N THR A 246 8.56 -20.79 -2.06
CA THR A 246 9.68 -20.26 -1.27
C THR A 246 9.74 -18.73 -1.32
N LEU A 247 10.28 -18.12 -0.26
CA LEU A 247 10.46 -16.67 -0.20
C LEU A 247 11.38 -16.15 -1.32
N SER A 248 12.47 -16.87 -1.60
CA SER A 248 13.39 -16.53 -2.69
C SER A 248 12.72 -16.62 -4.06
N GLY A 249 11.90 -17.65 -4.30
CA GLY A 249 11.12 -17.76 -5.53
C GLY A 249 10.14 -16.60 -5.70
N GLN A 250 9.43 -16.23 -4.63
CA GLN A 250 8.48 -15.10 -4.66
C GLN A 250 9.16 -13.75 -4.97
N LEU A 251 10.45 -13.60 -4.64
CA LEU A 251 11.25 -12.40 -4.94
C LEU A 251 11.91 -12.44 -6.33
N LEU A 252 12.25 -13.63 -6.84
CA LEU A 252 13.00 -13.77 -8.09
C LEU A 252 12.10 -14.03 -9.31
N ASP A 253 11.02 -14.81 -9.16
CA ASP A 253 10.15 -15.21 -10.28
C ASP A 253 9.55 -14.02 -11.04
N PRO A 254 9.13 -12.91 -10.38
CA PRO A 254 8.65 -11.72 -11.10
C PRO A 254 9.70 -11.06 -11.98
N LEU A 255 11.00 -11.19 -11.65
CA LEU A 255 12.12 -10.60 -12.38
C LEU A 255 12.53 -11.40 -13.62
N LEU A 256 12.17 -12.69 -13.68
CA LEU A 256 12.52 -13.56 -14.80
C LEU A 256 11.62 -13.28 -16.01
N PRO A 257 11.98 -13.67 -17.23
CA PRO A 257 11.06 -13.65 -18.36
C PRO A 257 9.83 -14.53 -18.08
N ALA A 258 8.66 -14.17 -18.62
CA ALA A 258 7.49 -15.03 -18.54
C ALA A 258 7.86 -16.40 -19.16
N LYS A 259 7.65 -17.48 -18.42
CA LYS A 259 7.83 -18.83 -18.97
C LYS A 259 6.86 -18.95 -20.14
N LYS A 260 7.38 -19.16 -21.36
CA LYS A 260 6.53 -19.51 -22.51
C LYS A 260 5.75 -20.75 -22.08
N THR A 261 4.44 -20.63 -21.92
CA THR A 261 3.59 -21.81 -21.85
C THR A 261 3.80 -22.53 -23.18
N ALA A 262 4.29 -23.77 -23.11
CA ALA A 262 4.27 -24.64 -24.28
C ALA A 262 2.80 -24.72 -24.68
N ALA A 263 2.47 -24.20 -25.86
CA ALA A 263 1.14 -24.36 -26.43
C ALA A 263 0.87 -25.86 -26.51
N SER A 264 -0.09 -26.34 -25.72
CA SER A 264 -0.68 -27.66 -25.84
C SER A 264 -1.85 -27.60 -26.82
#